data_AF-A0A933G2K8-F1
#
_entry.id   AF-A0A933G2K8-F1
#
_cell.length_a   1.000
_cell.length_b   1.000
_cell.length_c   1.000
_cell.angle_alpha   90.00
_cell.angle_beta   90.00
_cell.angle_gamma   90.00
#
_symmetry.space_group_name_H-M   'P 1'
#
loop_
_entity.id
_entity.type
_entity.pdbx_description
1 polymer ?
#
loop_
_entity_poly.entity_id
_entity_poly.type
_entity_poly.pdbx_seq_one_letter_code
_entity_poly.pdbx_strand_id
1 'polypeptide(L)' 'LLDERGLTPEIEIDGGVKVHNAAACVDAGARVLVAGSVLFNGQASVAENMRALRQALAEVEARY' A
#
# COMPACT_ATOMS: atom_id res chain seq x y z
N LEU A 1 -15.82 1.62 -17.39
CA LEU A 1 -16.78 1.49 -16.26
C LEU A 1 -16.76 2.67 -15.28
N LEU A 2 -15.63 3.01 -14.62
CA LEU A 2 -15.58 4.16 -13.70
C LEU A 2 -15.47 5.49 -14.45
N ASP A 3 -14.54 5.56 -15.41
CA ASP A 3 -14.32 6.77 -16.23
C ASP A 3 -15.55 7.16 -17.04
N GLU A 4 -16.22 6.17 -17.65
CA GLU A 4 -17.50 6.35 -18.36
C GLU A 4 -18.61 6.96 -17.49
N ARG A 5 -18.51 6.80 -16.16
CA ARG A 5 -19.47 7.33 -15.18
C ARG A 5 -18.97 8.58 -14.46
N GLY A 6 -17.77 9.07 -14.77
CA GLY A 6 -17.15 10.23 -14.12
C GLY A 6 -16.92 10.06 -12.62
N LEU A 7 -16.66 8.82 -12.16
CA LEU A 7 -16.46 8.50 -10.75
C LEU A 7 -14.98 8.41 -10.41
N THR A 8 -14.57 8.96 -9.26
CA THR A 8 -13.20 8.90 -8.73
C THR A 8 -13.18 8.26 -7.32
N PRO A 9 -13.51 6.96 -7.19
CA PRO A 9 -13.46 6.29 -5.89
C PRO A 9 -12.01 6.09 -5.43
N GLU A 10 -11.83 5.83 -4.14
CA GLU A 10 -10.58 5.25 -3.65
C GLU A 10 -10.44 3.80 -4.15
N ILE A 11 -9.22 3.41 -4.52
CA ILE A 11 -8.90 2.05 -4.93
C ILE A 11 -8.18 1.37 -3.77
N GLU A 12 -8.75 0.27 -3.27
CA GLU A 12 -8.18 -0.58 -2.23
C GLU A 12 -7.53 -1.83 -2.84
N ILE A 13 -6.35 -2.19 -2.34
CA ILE A 13 -5.73 -3.49 -2.59
C ILE A 13 -5.73 -4.30 -1.29
N ASP A 14 -6.57 -5.34 -1.24
CA ASP A 14 -6.64 -6.30 -0.14
C ASP A 14 -6.10 -7.67 -0.56
N GLY A 15 -4.90 -7.98 -0.06
CA GLY A 15 -4.20 -9.23 -0.34
C GLY A 15 -2.84 -9.02 -1.00
N GLY A 16 -1.83 -9.69 -0.46
CA GLY A 16 -0.49 -9.71 -1.07
C GLY A 16 0.32 -8.42 -0.98
N VAL A 17 -0.15 -7.38 -0.27
CA VAL A 17 0.64 -6.16 -0.04
C VAL A 17 1.81 -6.45 0.91
N LYS A 18 3.02 -6.18 0.44
CA LYS A 18 4.33 -6.38 1.08
C LYS A 18 5.20 -5.14 0.89
N VAL A 19 6.29 -5.05 1.64
CA VAL A 19 7.26 -3.94 1.54
C VAL A 19 7.76 -3.74 0.10
N HIS A 20 8.03 -4.82 -0.65
CA HIS A 20 8.61 -4.72 -2.00
C HIS A 20 7.62 -4.32 -3.10
N ASN A 21 6.29 -4.41 -2.88
CA ASN A 21 5.29 -4.12 -3.91
C ASN A 21 4.32 -2.98 -3.53
N ALA A 22 4.31 -2.52 -2.28
CA ALA A 22 3.41 -1.47 -1.82
C ALA A 22 3.52 -0.19 -2.66
N ALA A 23 4.74 0.22 -3.03
CA ALA A 23 4.97 1.38 -3.89
C ALA A 23 4.32 1.22 -5.28
N ALA A 24 4.48 0.04 -5.89
CA ALA A 24 3.89 -0.25 -7.20
C ALA A 24 2.36 -0.26 -7.16
N CYS A 25 1.74 -0.68 -6.05
CA CYS A 25 0.30 -0.58 -5.88
C CYS A 25 -0.17 0.87 -5.89
N VAL A 26 0.55 1.76 -5.20
CA VAL A 26 0.22 3.20 -5.19
C VAL A 26 0.47 3.85 -6.55
N ASP A 27 1.60 3.54 -7.20
CA ASP A 27 1.91 4.01 -8.56
C ASP A 27 0.83 3.56 -9.58
N ALA A 28 0.20 2.40 -9.36
CA ALA A 28 -0.92 1.91 -10.16
C ALA A 28 -2.27 2.57 -9.84
N GLY A 29 -2.33 3.47 -8.86
CA GLY A 29 -3.51 4.25 -8.50
C GLY A 29 -4.21 3.81 -7.20
N ALA A 30 -3.69 2.84 -6.47
CA ALA A 30 -4.24 2.48 -5.16
C ALA A 30 -4.06 3.61 -4.15
N ARG A 31 -5.11 3.89 -3.37
CA ARG A 31 -5.09 4.89 -2.28
C ARG A 31 -5.25 4.23 -0.90
N VAL A 32 -5.76 3.00 -0.86
CA VAL A 32 -5.89 2.21 0.35
C VAL A 32 -5.16 0.88 0.16
N LEU A 33 -4.31 0.51 1.11
CA LEU A 33 -3.56 -0.75 1.10
C LEU A 33 -3.86 -1.54 2.37
N VAL A 34 -4.25 -2.81 2.23
CA VAL A 34 -4.46 -3.70 3.38
C VAL A 34 -3.25 -4.62 3.54
N ALA A 35 -2.56 -4.46 4.67
CA ALA A 35 -1.33 -5.17 4.98
C ALA A 35 -1.51 -6.09 6.20
N GLY A 36 -1.79 -7.38 5.96
CA GLY A 36 -1.95 -8.37 7.03
C GLY A 36 -0.64 -9.05 7.43
N SER A 37 -0.30 -10.14 6.75
CA SER A 37 0.82 -11.02 7.09
C SER A 37 2.21 -10.37 7.02
N VAL A 38 2.35 -9.19 6.39
CA VAL A 38 3.60 -8.43 6.46
C VAL A 38 3.76 -7.68 7.77
N LEU A 39 2.66 -7.29 8.42
CA LEU A 39 2.67 -6.60 9.72
C LEU A 39 2.66 -7.58 10.89
N PHE A 40 1.80 -8.59 10.80
CA PHE A 40 1.60 -9.59 11.85
C PHE A 40 2.30 -10.89 11.48
N ASN A 41 3.53 -11.03 11.93
CA ASN A 41 4.37 -12.20 11.69
C ASN A 41 5.36 -12.42 12.85
N GLY A 42 6.18 -13.46 12.76
CA GLY A 42 7.14 -13.84 13.80
C GLY A 42 8.56 -13.31 13.58
N GLN A 43 8.79 -12.48 12.56
CA GLN A 43 10.12 -12.05 12.12
C GLN A 43 10.56 -10.74 12.79
N ALA A 44 9.63 -9.85 13.07
CA ALA A 44 9.88 -8.58 13.74
C ALA A 44 8.62 -8.08 14.46
N SER A 45 8.76 -7.07 15.31
CA SER A 45 7.61 -6.43 15.94
C SER A 45 6.71 -5.74 14.88
N VAL A 46 5.43 -5.61 15.19
CA VAL A 46 4.48 -4.86 14.35
C VAL A 46 4.99 -3.45 14.06
N ALA A 47 5.63 -2.79 15.04
CA ALA A 47 6.18 -1.46 14.89
C ALA A 47 7.34 -1.41 13.87
N GLU A 48 8.23 -2.40 13.87
CA GLU A 48 9.33 -2.51 12.89
C GLU A 48 8.79 -2.80 11.49
N ASN A 49 7.84 -3.73 11.37
CA ASN A 49 7.19 -4.04 10.10
C ASN A 49 6.45 -2.82 9.52
N MET A 50 5.72 -2.08 10.36
CA MET A 50 5.06 -0.82 9.97
C MET A 50 6.06 0.23 9.50
N ARG A 51 7.21 0.35 10.18
CA ARG A 51 8.27 1.29 9.80
C ARG A 51 8.84 0.93 8.43
N ALA A 52 9.14 -0.35 8.18
CA ALA A 52 9.64 -0.81 6.89
C ALA A 52 8.64 -0.54 5.76
N LEU A 53 7.35 -0.78 6.00
CA LEU A 53 6.29 -0.50 5.03
C LEU A 53 6.18 1.00 4.72
N ARG A 54 6.23 1.86 5.74
CA ARG A 54 6.23 3.32 5.56
C ARG A 54 7.46 3.82 4.80
N GLN A 55 8.64 3.26 5.08
CA GLN A 55 9.87 3.59 4.36
C GLN A 55 9.77 3.26 2.87
N ALA A 56 9.18 2.12 2.51
CA ALA A 56 8.94 1.76 1.12
C ALA A 56 7.96 2.70 0.40
N LEU A 57 7.10 3.40 1.13
CA LEU A 57 6.13 4.36 0.60
C LEU A 57 6.64 5.80 0.59
N ALA A 58 7.70 6.12 1.33
CA ALA A 58 8.21 7.50 1.47
C ALA A 58 8.61 8.13 0.13
N GLU A 59 9.13 7.34 -0.82
CA GLU A 59 9.49 7.82 -2.15
C GLU A 59 8.27 8.09 -3.05
N VAL A 60 7.14 7.45 -2.77
CA VAL A 60 5.89 7.65 -3.52
C VAL A 60 5.16 8.89 -3.02
N GLU A 61 5.14 9.11 -1.70
CA GLU A 61 4.52 10.31 -1.11
C GLU A 61 5.17 11.61 -1.59
N ALA A 62 6.49 11.63 -1.85
CA ALA A 62 7.19 12.81 -2.33
C ALA A 62 6.86 13.23 -3.78
N ARG A 63 6.10 12.41 -4.52
CA ARG A 63 5.75 12.64 -5.94
C ARG A 63 4.37 13.27 -6.13
N TYR A 64 3.59 13.42 -5.06
CA TYR A 64 2.25 14.00 -5.05
C TYR A 64 2.18 15.21 -4.11
#